data_AF-A0A415CSI3-F1
#
_entry.id   AF-A0A415CSI3-F1
#
_cell.length_a   1.000
_cell.length_b   1.000
_cell.length_c   1.000
_cell.angle_alpha   90.00
_cell.angle_beta   90.00
_cell.angle_gamma   90.00
#
_symmetry.space_group_name_H-M   'P 1'
#
loop_
_entity.id
_entity.type
_entity.pdbx_description
1 polymer ?
#
loop_
_entity_poly.entity_id
_entity_poly.type
_entity_poly.pdbx_seq_one_letter_code
_entity_poly.pdbx_strand_id
1 'polypeptide(L)'
;MNDSELCKMFGTTVEQVESDCEKYESGDFSGWEFGKPIDGRPKAAMRTTSLKFSETELTAIDNAAKRLGLTRSAFIRRACDNEIMAIA
;
A
#
# COMPACT_ATOMS: atom_id res chain seq x y z
N MET A 1 -15.90 -12.19 -30.83
CA MET A 1 -15.98 -12.69 -29.45
C MET A 1 -17.35 -12.35 -28.94
N ASN A 2 -18.20 -13.35 -28.71
CA ASN A 2 -19.56 -13.21 -28.21
C ASN A 2 -19.59 -13.38 -26.68
N ASP A 3 -20.60 -12.86 -25.99
CA ASP A 3 -20.73 -12.89 -24.52
C ASP A 3 -20.69 -14.32 -23.97
N SER A 4 -21.26 -15.28 -24.71
CA SER A 4 -21.18 -16.70 -24.39
C SER A 4 -19.75 -17.26 -24.44
N GLU A 5 -18.90 -16.75 -25.34
CA GLU A 5 -17.49 -17.13 -25.44
C GLU A 5 -16.67 -16.53 -24.29
N LEU A 6 -16.98 -15.29 -23.89
CA LEU A 6 -16.40 -14.64 -22.71
C LEU A 6 -16.74 -15.40 -21.42
N CYS A 7 -18.01 -15.73 -21.22
CA CYS A 7 -18.47 -16.44 -20.02
C CYS A 7 -17.77 -17.80 -19.87
N LYS A 8 -17.61 -18.55 -20.97
CA LYS A 8 -16.88 -19.83 -20.97
C LYS A 8 -15.40 -19.67 -20.56
N MET A 9 -14.74 -18.59 -20.98
CA MET A 9 -13.34 -18.36 -20.64
C MET A 9 -13.12 -18.09 -19.15
N PHE A 10 -14.07 -17.41 -18.50
CA PHE A 10 -14.00 -17.09 -17.07
C PHE A 10 -14.70 -18.12 -16.17
N GLY A 11 -15.20 -19.22 -16.75
CA GLY A 11 -15.91 -20.27 -16.00
C GLY A 11 -17.22 -19.78 -15.38
N THR A 12 -17.85 -18.77 -15.99
CA THR A 12 -19.12 -18.17 -15.55
C THR A 12 -20.21 -18.39 -16.61
N THR A 13 -21.43 -17.99 -16.29
CA THR A 13 -22.61 -18.04 -17.16
C THR A 13 -23.15 -16.64 -17.36
N VAL A 14 -23.90 -16.41 -18.44
CA VAL A 14 -24.45 -15.07 -18.74
C VAL A 14 -25.42 -14.65 -17.63
N GLU A 15 -26.20 -15.60 -17.13
CA GLU A 15 -27.17 -15.39 -16.07
C GLU A 15 -26.51 -15.02 -14.73
N GLN A 16 -25.33 -15.58 -14.43
CA GLN A 16 -24.54 -15.17 -13.26
C GLN A 16 -24.03 -13.75 -13.39
N VAL A 17 -23.55 -13.37 -14.58
CA VAL A 17 -23.06 -12.01 -14.85
C VAL A 17 -24.19 -11.00 -14.74
N GLU A 18 -25.37 -11.30 -15.29
CA GLU A 18 -26.56 -10.43 -15.16
C GLU A 18 -26.98 -10.27 -13.69
N SER A 19 -26.99 -11.36 -12.92
CA SER A 19 -27.33 -11.32 -11.49
C SER A 19 -26.33 -10.49 -10.67
N ASP A 20 -25.03 -10.58 -10.99
CA ASP A 20 -24.02 -9.77 -10.33
C ASP A 20 -24.14 -8.30 -10.73
N CYS A 21 -24.43 -8.00 -12.00
CA CYS A 21 -24.71 -6.65 -12.49
C CYS A 21 -25.88 -6.01 -11.73
N GLU A 22 -26.99 -6.72 -11.55
CA GLU A 22 -28.15 -6.21 -10.82
C GLU A 22 -27.82 -5.88 -9.35
N LYS A 23 -26.99 -6.71 -8.70
CA LYS A 23 -26.49 -6.44 -7.33
C LYS A 23 -25.61 -5.20 -7.26
N TYR A 24 -24.72 -5.02 -8.24
CA TYR A 24 -23.90 -3.80 -8.33
C TYR A 24 -24.76 -2.54 -8.53
N GLU A 25 -25.73 -2.57 -9.42
CA GLU A 25 -26.57 -1.42 -9.76
C GLU A 25 -27.55 -1.04 -8.63
N SER A 26 -28.01 -2.03 -7.86
CA SER A 26 -28.85 -1.83 -6.67
C SER A 26 -28.05 -1.46 -5.42
N GLY A 27 -26.73 -1.60 -5.44
CA GLY A 27 -25.86 -1.39 -4.28
C GLY A 27 -25.98 -2.47 -3.20
N ASP A 28 -26.51 -3.64 -3.54
CA ASP A 28 -26.57 -4.79 -2.63
C ASP A 28 -25.29 -5.63 -2.72
N PHE A 29 -24.40 -5.44 -1.76
CA PHE A 29 -23.16 -6.20 -1.63
C PHE A 29 -23.26 -7.36 -0.64
N SER A 30 -24.47 -7.80 -0.31
CA SER A 30 -24.66 -8.94 0.60
C SER A 30 -24.04 -10.22 0.04
N GLY A 31 -23.27 -10.94 0.86
CA GLY A 31 -22.57 -12.17 0.47
C GLY A 31 -21.22 -11.97 -0.25
N TRP A 32 -20.76 -10.73 -0.39
CA TRP A 32 -19.46 -10.41 -0.99
C TRP A 32 -18.35 -10.47 0.06
N GLU A 33 -17.29 -11.24 -0.21
CA GLU A 33 -16.06 -11.21 0.58
C GLU A 33 -15.09 -10.16 0.00
N PHE A 34 -15.10 -8.97 0.58
CA PHE A 34 -14.12 -7.94 0.22
C PHE A 34 -12.73 -8.32 0.73
N GLY A 35 -11.72 -8.13 -0.10
CA GLY A 35 -10.32 -8.25 0.32
C GLY A 35 -9.99 -7.28 1.45
N LYS A 36 -8.95 -7.60 2.24
CA LYS A 36 -8.50 -6.71 3.33
C LYS A 36 -8.18 -5.32 2.76
N PRO A 37 -8.72 -4.24 3.36
CA PRO A 37 -8.30 -2.89 3.03
C PRO A 37 -6.78 -2.78 3.16
N ILE A 38 -6.10 -2.43 2.07
CA ILE A 38 -4.68 -2.08 2.10
C ILE A 38 -4.62 -0.57 2.26
N ASP A 39 -4.06 -0.10 3.37
CA ASP A 39 -3.83 1.34 3.56
C ASP A 39 -2.93 1.87 2.43
N GLY A 40 -3.47 2.76 1.61
CA GLY A 40 -2.71 3.52 0.62
C GLY A 40 -1.74 4.52 1.26
N ARG A 41 -1.00 5.25 0.41
CA ARG A 41 -0.01 6.27 0.82
C ARG A 41 -0.52 7.19 1.95
N PRO A 42 0.36 7.67 2.86
CA PRO A 42 -0.03 8.55 3.96
C PRO A 42 -0.86 9.74 3.48
N LYS A 43 -2.01 9.99 4.12
CA LYS A 43 -2.94 11.10 3.79
C LYS A 43 -2.45 12.48 4.23
N ALA A 44 -1.38 12.56 5.01
CA ALA A 44 -0.81 13.82 5.47
C ALA A 44 0.04 14.47 4.38
N ALA A 45 -0.04 15.81 4.26
CA ALA A 45 0.82 16.57 3.36
C ALA A 45 2.29 16.45 3.79
N MET A 46 3.06 15.64 3.07
CA MET A 46 4.49 15.45 3.30
C MET A 46 5.31 16.46 2.49
N ARG A 47 6.36 17.03 3.09
CA ARG A 47 7.36 17.85 2.40
C ARG A 47 8.70 17.13 2.34
N THR A 48 9.38 17.20 1.20
CA THR A 48 10.72 16.62 1.02
C THR A 48 11.77 17.61 1.52
N THR A 49 12.72 17.12 2.31
CA THR A 49 13.98 17.81 2.61
C THR A 49 15.14 16.94 2.15
N SER A 50 16.23 17.56 1.71
CA SER A 50 17.45 16.87 1.27
C SER A 50 18.62 17.33 2.11
N LEU A 51 19.34 16.37 2.67
CA LEU A 51 20.54 16.58 3.49
C LEU A 51 21.70 15.85 2.82
N LYS A 52 22.90 16.45 2.90
CA LYS A 52 24.14 15.82 2.44
C LYS A 52 24.83 15.20 3.64
N PHE A 53 25.22 13.95 3.48
CA PHE A 53 26.07 13.21 4.42
C PHE A 53 27.37 12.84 3.72
N SER A 54 28.44 12.74 4.47
CA SER A 54 29.69 12.14 3.99
C SER A 54 29.51 10.64 3.73
N GLU A 55 30.38 10.07 2.90
CA GLU A 55 30.39 8.62 2.60
C GLU A 55 30.54 7.75 3.85
N THR A 56 31.35 8.21 4.82
CA THR A 56 31.55 7.52 6.10
C THR A 56 30.27 7.50 6.94
N GLU A 57 29.54 8.61 6.99
CA GLU A 57 28.25 8.70 7.67
C GLU A 57 27.19 7.83 7.00
N LEU A 58 27.11 7.85 5.66
CA LEU A 58 26.17 7.00 4.92
C LEU A 58 26.42 5.51 5.17
N THR A 59 27.70 5.10 5.17
CA THR A 59 28.08 3.72 5.47
C THR A 59 27.68 3.33 6.89
N ALA A 60 27.88 4.21 7.87
CA ALA A 60 27.47 3.97 9.26
C ALA A 60 25.94 3.86 9.40
N ILE A 61 25.19 4.73 8.72
CA ILE A 61 23.72 4.71 8.69
C ILE A 61 23.22 3.40 8.08
N ASP A 62 23.79 2.96 6.96
CA ASP A 62 23.38 1.73 6.28
C ASP A 62 23.61 0.49 7.15
N ASN A 63 24.75 0.42 7.81
CA ASN A 63 25.06 -0.67 8.74
C ASN A 63 24.10 -0.68 9.93
N ALA A 64 23.79 0.49 10.50
CA ALA A 64 22.83 0.62 11.59
C ALA A 64 21.40 0.23 11.17
N ALA A 65 20.97 0.68 9.98
CA ALA A 65 19.68 0.33 9.41
C ALA A 65 19.57 -1.18 9.16
N LYS A 66 20.60 -1.81 8.57
CA LYS A 66 20.66 -3.25 8.34
C LYS A 66 20.57 -4.06 9.64
N ARG A 67 21.29 -3.63 10.69
CA ARG A 67 21.23 -4.28 12.02
C ARG A 67 19.83 -4.26 12.63
N LEU A 68 19.03 -3.25 12.31
CA LEU A 68 17.68 -3.06 12.81
C LEU A 68 16.59 -3.59 11.85
N GLY A 69 16.96 -4.15 10.69
CA GLY A 69 16.01 -4.59 9.67
C GLY A 69 15.21 -3.45 9.03
N LEU A 70 15.77 -2.24 9.01
CA LEU A 70 15.12 -1.03 8.49
C LEU A 70 15.73 -0.60 7.17
N THR A 71 14.97 0.15 6.37
CA THR A 71 15.53 0.91 5.25
C THR A 71 16.30 2.13 5.77
N ARG A 72 17.25 2.66 4.97
CA ARG A 72 18.00 3.89 5.29
C ARG A 72 17.07 5.04 5.68
N SER A 73 16.04 5.29 4.89
CA SER A 73 15.08 6.37 5.13
C SER A 73 14.23 6.15 6.39
N ALA A 74 13.86 4.89 6.70
CA ALA A 74 13.16 4.56 7.93
C ALA A 74 14.05 4.77 9.17
N PHE A 75 15.34 4.41 9.08
CA PHE A 75 16.30 4.68 10.15
C PHE A 75 16.46 6.18 10.40
N ILE A 76 16.67 6.98 9.34
CA ILE A 76 16.81 8.44 9.46
C ILE A 76 15.56 9.05 10.07
N ARG A 77 14.36 8.67 9.60
CA ARG A 77 13.10 9.16 10.16
C ARG A 77 12.98 8.83 11.66
N ARG A 78 13.26 7.58 12.04
CA ARG A 78 13.21 7.16 13.45
C ARG A 78 14.18 7.95 14.32
N ALA A 79 15.39 8.25 13.82
CA ALA A 79 16.35 9.06 14.54
C ALA A 79 15.82 10.48 14.76
N CYS A 80 15.25 11.12 13.72
CA CYS A 80 14.61 12.42 13.86
C CYS A 80 13.43 12.38 14.84
N ASP A 81 12.55 11.38 14.75
CA ASP A 81 11.39 11.25 15.64
C ASP A 81 11.82 11.11 17.10
N ASN A 82 12.87 10.31 17.38
CA ASN A 82 13.41 10.15 18.72
C ASN A 82 13.97 11.47 19.28
N GLU A 83 14.73 12.23 18.49
CA GLU A 83 15.28 13.53 18.91
C GLU A 83 14.17 14.56 19.14
N ILE A 84 13.16 14.61 18.26
CA ILE A 84 12.00 15.50 18.42
C ILE A 84 11.24 15.16 19.70
N MET A 85 10.97 13.88 19.95
CA MET A 85 10.27 13.42 21.16
C MET A 85 11.05 13.64 22.45
N ALA A 86 12.39 13.73 22.38
CA ALA A 86 13.22 14.03 23.54
C ALA A 86 13.19 15.52 23.93
N ILE A 87 12.86 16.40 22.98
CA ILE A 87 12.86 17.86 23.15
C ILE A 87 11.43 18.41 23.33
N ALA A 88 10.42 17.70 22.86
CA ALA A 88 8.99 18.03 22.97
C ALA A 88 8.44 17.76 24.38
#